data_AF-A0A847REG5-F1
#
_entry.id   AF-A0A847REG5-F1
#
_cell.length_a   1.000
_cell.length_b   1.000
_cell.length_c   1.000
_cell.angle_alpha   90.00
_cell.angle_beta   90.00
_cell.angle_gamma   90.00
#
_symmetry.space_group_name_H-M   'P 1'
#
loop_
_entity.id
_entity.type
_entity.pdbx_description
1 polymer ?
#
loop_
_entity_poly.entity_id
_entity_poly.type
_entity_poly.pdbx_seq_one_letter_code
_entity_poly.pdbx_strand_id
1 'polypeptide(L)'
;MRNFWWKTGYLAAIPLLIFFIALGIGRGDNLEAAGILLGLLVLAYGIVGVMLLISEDKEEGLALLLSGFIIMLVAFITGWFILGI
;
A
#
# COMPACT_ATOMS: atom_id res chain seq x y z
N MET A 1 16.75 12.75 4.41
CA MET A 1 15.29 13.03 4.43
C MET A 1 14.65 13.08 3.04
N ARG A 2 15.17 13.82 2.05
CA ARG A 2 14.54 13.88 0.71
C ARG A 2 14.40 12.49 0.03
N ASN A 3 15.42 11.63 0.16
CA ASN A 3 15.39 10.29 -0.44
C ASN A 3 14.34 9.38 0.21
N PHE A 4 14.22 9.39 1.53
CA PHE A 4 13.16 8.70 2.28
C PHE A 4 11.75 9.01 1.73
N TRP A 5 11.38 10.30 1.64
CA TRP A 5 10.03 10.68 1.18
C TRP A 5 9.73 10.23 -0.25
N TRP A 6 10.70 10.33 -1.15
CA TRP A 6 10.56 9.83 -2.52
C TRP A 6 10.42 8.31 -2.58
N LYS A 7 11.20 7.59 -1.77
CA LYS A 7 11.15 6.13 -1.69
C LYS A 7 9.79 5.66 -1.17
N THR A 8 9.32 6.22 -0.05
CA THR A 8 8.00 5.93 0.50
C THR A 8 6.88 6.25 -0.50
N GLY A 9 6.98 7.42 -1.14
CA GLY A 9 6.02 7.85 -2.15
C GLY A 9 5.95 6.88 -3.33
N TYR A 10 7.10 6.47 -3.87
CA TYR A 10 7.17 5.50 -4.97
C TYR A 10 6.62 4.12 -4.58
N LEU A 11 7.03 3.61 -3.41
CA LEU A 11 6.61 2.30 -2.90
C LEU A 11 5.11 2.22 -2.61
N ALA A 12 4.46 3.36 -2.33
CA ALA A 12 3.00 3.44 -2.16
C ALA A 12 2.26 3.75 -3.48
N ALA A 13 2.79 4.64 -4.31
CA ALA A 13 2.10 5.16 -5.49
C ALA A 13 1.87 4.10 -6.57
N ILE A 14 2.85 3.23 -6.84
CA ILE A 14 2.70 2.20 -7.89
C ILE A 14 1.59 1.19 -7.52
N PRO A 15 1.60 0.56 -6.32
CA PRO A 15 0.52 -0.32 -5.92
C PRO A 15 -0.85 0.36 -5.93
N LEU A 16 -0.94 1.60 -5.47
CA LEU A 16 -2.18 2.37 -5.48
C LEU A 16 -2.66 2.68 -6.91
N LEU A 17 -1.76 2.99 -7.83
CA LEU A 17 -2.12 3.18 -9.24
C LEU A 17 -2.70 1.91 -9.84
N ILE A 18 -2.07 0.76 -9.59
CA ILE A 18 -2.56 -0.55 -10.04
C ILE A 18 -3.94 -0.84 -9.44
N PHE A 19 -4.13 -0.55 -8.16
CA PHE A 19 -5.43 -0.68 -7.50
C PHE A 19 -6.52 0.15 -8.18
N PHE A 20 -6.28 1.44 -8.41
CA PHE A 20 -7.28 2.31 -9.03
C PHE A 20 -7.58 1.91 -10.47
N ILE A 21 -6.57 1.44 -11.22
CA ILE A 21 -6.79 0.88 -12.56
C ILE A 21 -7.68 -0.36 -12.48
N ALA A 22 -7.40 -1.28 -11.55
CA ALA A 22 -8.21 -2.49 -11.35
C ALA A 22 -9.66 -2.15 -10.95
N LEU A 23 -9.85 -1.16 -10.08
CA LEU A 23 -11.17 -0.66 -9.70
C LEU A 23 -11.92 -0.04 -10.89
N GLY A 24 -11.24 0.79 -11.69
CA GLY A 24 -11.83 1.44 -12.85
C GLY A 24 -12.23 0.46 -13.96
N ILE A 25 -11.41 -0.54 -14.24
CA ILE A 25 -11.70 -1.59 -15.24
C ILE A 25 -12.81 -2.51 -14.74
N GLY A 26 -12.76 -2.93 -13.47
CA GLY A 26 -13.71 -3.86 -12.89
C GLY A 26 -15.05 -3.24 -12.48
N ARG A 27 -15.22 -1.91 -12.60
CA ARG A 27 -16.41 -1.15 -12.15
C ARG A 27 -16.86 -1.46 -10.71
N GLY A 28 -15.95 -1.92 -9.86
CA GLY A 28 -16.26 -2.33 -8.48
C GLY A 28 -16.67 -3.79 -8.30
N ASP A 29 -16.90 -4.58 -9.35
CA ASP A 29 -17.29 -6.00 -9.24
C ASP A 29 -16.18 -6.87 -8.62
N ASN A 30 -14.92 -6.43 -8.74
CA ASN A 30 -13.74 -7.12 -8.21
C ASN A 30 -13.10 -6.39 -7.02
N LEU A 31 -13.86 -5.56 -6.29
CA LEU A 31 -13.37 -4.80 -5.13
C LEU A 31 -12.77 -5.71 -4.06
N GLU A 32 -13.41 -6.85 -3.80
CA GLU A 32 -12.96 -7.82 -2.81
C GLU A 32 -11.59 -8.42 -3.17
N ALA A 33 -11.45 -8.91 -4.40
CA ALA A 33 -10.19 -9.47 -4.88
C ALA A 33 -9.06 -8.43 -4.89
N ALA A 34 -9.34 -7.21 -5.34
CA ALA A 34 -8.37 -6.12 -5.34
C ALA A 34 -7.95 -5.74 -3.90
N GLY A 35 -8.91 -5.69 -2.97
CA GLY A 35 -8.66 -5.45 -1.56
C GLY A 35 -7.82 -6.54 -0.90
N ILE A 36 -8.11 -7.81 -1.18
CA ILE A 36 -7.33 -8.96 -0.67
C ILE A 36 -5.88 -8.89 -1.18
N LEU A 37 -5.68 -8.65 -2.48
CA LEU A 37 -4.34 -8.55 -3.06
C LEU A 37 -3.54 -7.40 -2.47
N LEU A 38 -4.16 -6.25 -2.22
CA LEU A 38 -3.52 -5.14 -1.50
C LEU A 38 -3.22 -5.48 -0.05
N GLY A 39 -4.15 -6.14 0.64
CA GLY A 39 -3.94 -6.58 2.02
C GLY A 39 -2.71 -7.49 2.12
N LEU A 40 -2.57 -8.45 1.20
CA LEU A 40 -1.40 -9.33 1.11
C LEU A 40 -0.11 -8.55 0.82
N LEU A 41 -0.15 -7.57 -0.09
CA LEU A 41 1.00 -6.71 -0.37
C LEU A 41 1.44 -5.91 0.86
N VAL A 42 0.49 -5.31 1.59
CA VAL A 42 0.79 -4.54 2.81
C VAL A 42 1.36 -5.45 3.88
N LEU A 43 0.86 -6.68 4.00
CA LEU A 43 1.43 -7.71 4.88
C LEU A 43 2.88 -8.02 4.52
N ALA A 44 3.18 -8.20 3.23
CA ALA A 44 4.53 -8.43 2.75
C ALA A 44 5.45 -7.23 3.05
N TYR A 45 4.97 -6.00 2.83
CA TYR A 45 5.71 -4.78 3.20
C TYR A 45 5.96 -4.70 4.70
N GLY A 46 4.99 -5.13 5.52
CA GLY A 46 5.12 -5.24 6.97
C GLY A 46 6.26 -6.17 7.38
N ILE A 47 6.25 -7.41 6.86
CA ILE A 47 7.26 -8.42 7.16
C ILE A 47 8.64 -7.96 6.71
N VAL A 48 8.77 -7.55 5.45
CA VAL A 48 10.06 -7.10 4.89
C VAL A 48 10.55 -5.83 5.59
N GLY A 49 9.65 -4.90 5.89
CA GLY A 49 9.96 -3.67 6.62
C GLY A 49 10.52 -3.94 8.02
N VAL A 50 9.90 -4.86 8.77
CA VAL A 50 10.42 -5.30 10.08
C VAL A 50 11.76 -6.01 9.96
N MET A 51 11.93 -6.89 8.96
CA MET A 51 13.21 -7.57 8.72
C MET A 51 14.34 -6.57 8.45
N LEU A 52 14.09 -5.52 7.66
CA LEU A 52 15.06 -4.47 7.38
C LEU A 52 15.39 -3.61 8.60
N LEU A 53 14.42 -3.39 9.49
CA LEU A 53 14.70 -2.72 10.77
C LEU A 53 15.63 -3.56 11.65
N ILE A 54 15.48 -4.89 11.62
CA ILE A 54 16.35 -5.83 12.34
C ILE A 54 17.75 -5.89 11.71
N SER A 55 17.87 -5.78 10.38
CA SER A 55 19.16 -5.74 9.67
C SER A 55 19.87 -4.38 9.72
N GLU A 56 19.39 -3.46 10.55
CA GLU A 56 19.90 -2.09 10.70
C GLU A 56 19.68 -1.15 9.49
N ASP A 57 18.95 -1.59 8.47
CA ASP A 57 18.52 -0.79 7.31
C ASP A 57 17.26 0.05 7.63
N LYS A 58 17.40 0.93 8.62
CA LYS A 58 16.26 1.65 9.23
C LYS A 58 15.49 2.52 8.24
N GLU A 59 16.16 3.22 7.34
CA GLU A 59 15.50 4.12 6.38
C GLU A 59 14.63 3.32 5.39
N GLU A 60 15.15 2.21 4.90
CA GLU A 60 14.46 1.26 4.00
C GLU A 60 13.27 0.60 4.69
N GLY A 61 13.49 0.09 5.90
CA GLY A 61 12.46 -0.60 6.69
C GLY A 61 11.31 0.34 7.05
N LEU A 62 11.61 1.54 7.55
CA LEU A 62 10.60 2.55 7.86
C LEU A 62 9.84 3.02 6.62
N ALA A 63 10.51 3.13 5.47
CA ALA A 63 9.86 3.52 4.22
C ALA A 63 8.82 2.48 3.80
N LEU A 64 9.16 1.19 3.85
CA LEU A 64 8.22 0.10 3.53
C LEU A 64 7.03 0.05 4.47
N LEU A 65 7.26 0.18 5.78
CA LEU A 65 6.17 0.21 6.77
C LEU A 65 5.23 1.39 6.55
N LEU A 66 5.79 2.58 6.32
CA LEU A 66 5.00 3.79 6.07
C LEU A 66 4.24 3.69 4.74
N SER A 67 4.84 3.14 3.68
CA SER A 67 4.16 2.89 2.42
C SER A 67 3.01 1.90 2.59
N GLY A 68 3.21 0.81 3.33
CA GLY A 68 2.16 -0.17 3.63
C GLY A 68 0.97 0.47 4.36
N PHE A 69 1.25 1.33 5.34
CA PHE A 69 0.23 2.10 6.06
C PHE A 69 -0.55 3.04 5.12
N ILE A 70 0.14 3.80 4.27
CA ILE A 70 -0.49 4.71 3.29
C ILE A 70 -1.39 3.94 2.33
N ILE A 71 -0.90 2.81 1.80
CA ILE A 71 -1.68 1.95 0.89
C ILE A 71 -2.98 1.50 1.57
N MET A 72 -2.88 0.99 2.80
CA MET A 72 -4.03 0.52 3.57
C MET A 72 -5.04 1.64 3.83
N LEU A 73 -4.56 2.83 4.25
CA LEU A 73 -5.40 3.98 4.52
C LEU A 73 -6.16 4.43 3.27
N VAL A 74 -5.47 4.55 2.13
CA VAL A 74 -6.10 4.99 0.87
C VAL A 74 -7.08 3.94 0.36
N ALA A 75 -6.73 2.65 0.42
CA ALA A 75 -7.63 1.57 0.03
C ALA A 75 -8.89 1.53 0.90
N PHE A 76 -8.76 1.72 2.22
CA PHE A 76 -9.88 1.81 3.15
C PHE A 76 -10.79 3.00 2.83
N ILE A 77 -10.23 4.21 2.68
CA ILE A 77 -11.00 5.41 2.32
C ILE A 77 -11.72 5.21 1.00
N THR A 78 -11.04 4.66 -0.01
CA THR A 78 -11.62 4.39 -1.32
C THR A 78 -12.78 3.41 -1.23
N GLY A 79 -12.59 2.30 -0.51
CA GLY A 79 -13.64 1.31 -0.26
C GLY A 79 -14.84 1.92 0.47
N TRP A 80 -14.59 2.74 1.49
CA TRP A 80 -15.64 3.45 2.23
C TRP A 80 -16.49 4.33 1.31
N PHE A 81 -15.86 5.16 0.47
CA PHE A 81 -16.57 6.02 -0.49
C PHE A 81 -17.36 5.23 -1.55
N ILE A 82 -16.84 4.11 -2.03
CA ILE A 82 -17.54 3.30 -3.04
C ILE A 82 -18.73 2.55 -2.40
N LEU A 83 -18.58 2.06 -1.18
CA LEU A 83 -19.63 1.31 -0.47
C LEU A 83 -20.71 2.21 0.15
N GLY A 84 -20.51 3.53 0.18
CA GLY A 84 -21.56 4.52 0.49
C GLY A 84 -22.00 4.56 1.96
N ILE A 85 -21.14 4.12 2.88
CA ILE A 85 -21.31 4.30 4.34
C ILE A 85 -20.81 5.70 4.73
#